data_AF-A0A353X1Y0-F1
#
_entry.id   AF-A0A353X1Y0-F1
#
_cell.length_a   1.000
_cell.length_b   1.000
_cell.length_c   1.000
_cell.angle_alpha   90.00
_cell.angle_beta   90.00
_cell.angle_gamma   90.00
#
_symmetry.space_group_name_H-M   'P 1'
#
loop_
_entity.id
_entity.type
_entity.pdbx_description
1 polymer ?
#
loop_
_entity_poly.entity_id
_entity_poly.type
_entity_poly.pdbx_seq_one_letter_code
_entity_poly.pdbx_strand_id
1 'polypeptide(L)'
;VGRGADQSYCVLMSDYKLSKESKQRLGTMVRTNNGFEIAEADLKLRGPGDLMGTQQSGILDLLIADIGKDGQILQIARDAAKDILEQDPKLERPDNHAILTQVRSLKKSVVNWSRIS
;
A
#
# COMPACT_ATOMS: atom_id res chain seq x y z
N VAL A 1 16.07 -18.08 4.81
CA VAL A 1 16.55 -19.42 5.27
C VAL A 1 16.36 -20.42 4.15
N GLY A 2 17.22 -21.44 4.02
CA GLY A 2 17.09 -22.45 2.96
C GLY A 2 17.31 -21.92 1.53
N ARG A 3 18.55 -21.56 1.19
CA ARG A 3 18.93 -21.17 -0.19
C ARG A 3 19.47 -22.36 -1.01
N GLY A 4 19.32 -23.58 -0.51
CA GLY A 4 19.77 -24.83 -1.14
C GLY A 4 18.71 -25.93 -1.06
N ALA A 5 19.04 -27.13 -1.52
CA ALA A 5 18.11 -28.27 -1.54
C ALA A 5 17.91 -28.94 -0.17
N ASP A 6 18.79 -28.66 0.79
CA ASP A 6 18.74 -29.30 2.10
C ASP A 6 17.66 -28.70 3.00
N GLN A 7 16.99 -29.58 3.74
CA GLN A 7 15.99 -29.19 4.72
C GLN A 7 16.60 -28.24 5.76
N SER A 8 16.02 -27.04 5.85
CA SER A 8 16.41 -26.02 6.80
C SER A 8 15.31 -25.79 7.83
N TYR A 9 15.69 -25.38 9.03
CA TYR A 9 14.75 -25.06 10.11
C TYR A 9 14.95 -23.60 10.54
N CYS A 10 13.84 -22.92 10.85
CA CYS A 10 13.84 -21.61 11.47
C CYS A 10 13.10 -21.74 12.81
N VAL A 11 13.81 -21.52 13.92
CA VAL A 11 13.25 -21.58 15.26
C VAL A 11 13.05 -20.16 15.76
N LEU A 12 11.83 -19.83 16.16
CA LEU A 12 11.47 -18.53 16.71
C LEU A 12 11.36 -18.66 18.23
N MET A 13 12.21 -17.94 18.97
CA MET A 13 12.19 -17.90 20.43
C MET A 13 11.60 -16.59 20.94
N SER A 14 10.79 -16.65 21.98
CA SER A 14 10.20 -15.48 22.62
C SER A 14 10.11 -15.64 24.13
N ASP A 15 10.08 -14.53 24.86
CA ASP A 15 9.79 -14.53 26.29
C ASP A 15 8.36 -14.99 26.60
N TYR A 16 8.13 -15.44 27.84
CA TYR A 16 6.81 -15.91 28.29
C TYR A 16 5.74 -14.81 28.23
N LYS A 17 6.13 -13.56 28.49
CA LYS A 17 5.22 -12.40 28.46
C LYS A 17 5.30 -11.73 27.09
N LEU A 18 4.44 -12.17 26.17
CA LEU A 18 4.27 -11.54 24.87
C LEU A 18 3.17 -10.47 24.91
N SER A 19 3.41 -9.34 24.23
CA SER A 19 2.33 -8.44 23.86
C SER A 19 1.39 -9.14 22.88
N LYS A 20 0.12 -8.70 22.82
CA LYS A 20 -0.88 -9.24 21.87
C LYS A 20 -0.38 -9.13 20.43
N GLU A 21 0.26 -8.02 20.09
CA GLU A 21 0.85 -7.76 18.78
C GLU A 21 1.99 -8.76 18.48
N SER A 22 2.95 -8.93 19.40
CA SER A 22 4.07 -9.85 19.22
C SER A 22 3.61 -11.29 19.02
N LYS A 23 2.57 -11.71 19.74
CA LYS A 23 1.94 -13.03 19.57
C LYS A 23 1.33 -13.20 18.18
N GLN A 24 0.70 -12.16 17.64
CA GLN A 24 0.11 -12.18 16.30
C GLN A 24 1.18 -12.18 15.18
N ARG A 25 2.28 -11.45 15.37
CA ARG A 25 3.43 -11.45 14.44
C ARG A 25 4.07 -12.83 14.35
N LEU A 26 4.41 -13.42 15.50
CA LEU A 26 4.96 -14.78 15.56
C LEU A 26 3.99 -15.81 14.98
N GLY A 27 2.69 -15.70 15.30
CA GLY A 27 1.67 -16.59 14.75
C GLY A 27 1.54 -16.52 13.23
N THR A 28 1.74 -15.34 12.63
CA THR A 28 1.77 -15.19 11.16
C THR A 28 3.00 -15.85 10.56
N MET A 29 4.18 -15.66 11.15
CA MET A 29 5.44 -16.25 10.67
C MET A 29 5.43 -17.79 10.73
N VAL A 30 4.69 -18.39 11.68
CA VAL A 30 4.55 -19.86 11.78
C VAL A 30 3.46 -20.41 10.84
N ARG A 31 2.42 -19.63 10.56
CA ARG A 31 1.26 -20.07 9.78
C ARG A 31 1.54 -20.14 8.27
N THR A 32 2.36 -19.23 7.74
CA THR A 32 2.58 -19.10 6.30
C THR A 32 4.03 -18.74 5.99
N ASN A 33 4.53 -19.24 4.86
CA ASN A 33 5.83 -18.87 4.29
C ASN A 33 5.68 -17.89 3.12
N ASN A 34 4.46 -17.48 2.78
CA ASN A 34 4.20 -16.55 1.70
C ASN A 34 4.53 -15.12 2.13
N GLY A 35 5.56 -14.53 1.51
CA GLY A 35 6.03 -13.18 1.84
C GLY A 35 4.97 -12.09 1.69
N PHE A 36 4.00 -12.24 0.78
CA PHE A 36 2.93 -11.26 0.58
C PHE A 36 1.92 -11.27 1.73
N GLU A 37 1.50 -12.45 2.19
CA GLU A 37 0.58 -12.57 3.34
C GLU A 37 1.22 -12.07 4.63
N ILE A 38 2.53 -12.34 4.81
CA ILE A 38 3.29 -11.83 5.94
C ILE A 38 3.32 -10.30 5.89
N ALA A 39 3.61 -9.72 4.73
CA ALA A 39 3.65 -8.27 4.55
C ALA A 39 2.27 -7.61 4.79
N GLU A 40 1.18 -8.22 4.31
CA GLU A 40 -0.18 -7.71 4.54
C GLU A 40 -0.56 -7.77 6.03
N ALA A 41 -0.22 -8.86 6.71
CA ALA A 41 -0.46 -9.01 8.14
C ALA A 41 0.38 -8.02 8.98
N ASP A 42 1.65 -7.78 8.62
CA ASP A 42 2.51 -6.79 9.27
C ASP A 42 1.97 -5.37 9.06
N LEU A 43 1.51 -5.05 7.85
CA LEU A 43 0.86 -3.77 7.55
C LEU A 43 -0.41 -3.54 8.38
N LYS A 44 -1.28 -4.55 8.50
CA LYS A 44 -2.48 -4.47 9.34
C LYS A 44 -2.14 -4.28 10.82
N LEU A 45 -1.05 -4.89 11.28
CA LEU A 45 -0.62 -4.85 12.68
C LEU A 45 0.00 -3.51 13.07
N ARG A 46 0.92 -3.00 12.24
CA ARG A 46 1.55 -1.70 12.46
C ARG A 46 0.60 -0.54 12.19
N GLY A 47 -0.41 -0.81 11.39
CA GLY A 47 -1.27 0.21 10.84
C GLY A 47 -0.56 1.01 9.74
N PRO A 48 -1.33 1.81 9.02
CA PRO A 48 -0.88 2.53 7.84
C PRO A 48 0.10 3.68 8.13
N GLY A 49 0.15 4.16 9.38
CA GLY A 49 1.05 5.23 9.80
C GLY A 49 2.52 4.81 9.90
N ASP A 50 2.81 3.51 10.09
CA ASP A 50 4.20 3.02 10.23
C ASP A 50 4.80 2.54 8.89
N LEU A 51 4.01 2.50 7.80
CA LEU A 51 4.59 2.53 6.44
C LEU A 51 5.43 3.79 6.22
N MET A 52 5.10 4.86 6.95
CA MET A 52 5.82 6.14 6.95
C MET A 52 6.88 6.21 8.06
N GLY A 53 7.26 5.07 8.66
CA GLY A 53 8.21 4.98 9.78
C GLY A 53 9.67 5.30 9.45
N THR A 54 9.98 5.63 8.19
CA THR A 54 11.23 6.30 7.82
C THR A 54 10.89 7.34 6.76
N GLN A 55 11.41 8.56 6.92
CA GLN A 55 11.56 9.57 5.89
C GLN A 55 12.12 8.95 4.59
N GLN A 56 11.26 8.38 3.75
CA GLN A 56 11.60 8.01 2.39
C GLN A 56 11.08 9.11 1.48
N SER A 57 12.05 9.71 0.79
CA SER A 57 11.92 10.84 -0.11
C SER A 57 11.08 10.45 -1.32
N GLY A 58 9.75 10.54 -1.21
CA GLY A 58 8.88 10.24 -2.34
C GLY A 58 7.38 10.24 -2.10
N ILE A 59 6.90 10.68 -0.95
CA ILE A 59 5.45 10.80 -0.72
C ILE A 59 4.92 11.98 -1.53
N LEU A 60 3.97 11.67 -2.42
CA LEU A 60 3.04 12.67 -2.95
C LEU A 60 2.30 13.25 -1.75
N ASP A 61 2.46 14.55 -1.49
CA ASP A 61 1.67 15.26 -0.47
C ASP A 61 0.19 15.20 -0.88
N LEU A 62 -0.50 14.15 -0.46
CA LEU A 62 -1.95 14.10 -0.50
C LEU A 62 -2.43 15.08 0.56
N LEU A 63 -2.81 16.28 0.12
CA LEU A 63 -3.21 17.41 0.97
C LEU A 63 -4.28 17.08 2.03
N ILE A 64 -5.03 15.98 1.89
CA ILE A 64 -6.20 15.64 2.73
C ILE A 64 -6.35 14.13 3.03
N ALA A 65 -5.70 13.22 2.30
CA ALA A 65 -6.01 11.79 2.39
C ALA A 65 -5.00 11.01 3.24
N ASP A 66 -5.49 10.34 4.29
CA ASP A 66 -4.75 9.35 5.07
C ASP A 66 -4.91 8.01 4.34
N ILE A 67 -3.87 7.59 3.60
CA ILE A 67 -3.84 6.34 2.81
C ILE A 67 -4.28 5.12 3.65
N GLY A 68 -4.14 5.24 4.97
CA GLY A 68 -4.53 4.24 5.92
C GLY A 68 -5.98 4.14 6.33
N LYS A 69 -6.65 5.29 6.44
CA LYS A 69 -8.05 5.36 6.85
C LYS A 69 -8.98 5.43 5.65
N ASP A 70 -8.50 6.02 4.57
CA ASP A 70 -9.29 6.35 3.39
C ASP A 70 -9.11 5.33 2.25
N GLY A 71 -8.53 4.16 2.53
CA GLY A 71 -8.29 3.12 1.53
C GLY A 71 -9.55 2.72 0.76
N GLN A 72 -10.72 2.68 1.42
CA GLN A 72 -12.01 2.42 0.76
C GLN A 72 -12.42 3.57 -0.16
N ILE A 73 -12.22 4.82 0.26
CA ILE A 73 -12.53 6.01 -0.56
C ILE A 73 -11.60 6.05 -1.78
N LEU A 74 -10.32 5.75 -1.61
CA LEU A 74 -9.35 5.65 -2.69
C LEU A 74 -9.71 4.54 -3.68
N GLN A 75 -10.21 3.40 -3.20
CA GLN A 75 -10.67 2.32 -4.07
C GLN A 75 -11.90 2.75 -4.88
N ILE A 76 -12.90 3.36 -4.25
CA ILE A 76 -14.09 3.90 -4.92
C ILE A 76 -13.70 4.96 -5.96
N ALA A 77 -12.81 5.89 -5.60
CA ALA A 77 -12.34 6.92 -6.52
C ALA A 77 -11.59 6.33 -7.73
N ARG A 78 -10.78 5.29 -7.50
CA ARG A 78 -10.07 4.58 -8.56
C ARG A 78 -11.03 3.88 -9.51
N ASP A 79 -12.03 3.20 -8.98
CA ASP A 79 -13.00 2.46 -9.80
C ASP A 79 -13.87 3.42 -10.61
N ALA A 80 -14.34 4.51 -10.00
CA ALA A 80 -15.04 5.58 -10.73
C ALA A 80 -14.18 6.20 -11.85
N ALA A 81 -12.89 6.42 -11.60
CA ALA A 81 -11.98 6.92 -12.63
C ALA A 81 -11.80 5.93 -13.79
N LYS A 82 -11.76 4.62 -13.51
CA LYS A 82 -11.71 3.58 -14.56
C LYS A 82 -12.98 3.59 -15.40
N ASP A 83 -14.15 3.59 -14.75
CA ASP A 83 -15.43 3.59 -15.45
C ASP A 83 -15.57 4.78 -16.41
N ILE A 84 -15.13 5.96 -15.98
CA ILE A 84 -15.10 7.17 -16.80
C ILE A 84 -14.14 7.00 -17.98
N LEU A 85 -12.94 6.48 -17.76
CA LEU A 85 -11.94 6.28 -18.81
C LEU A 85 -12.30 5.16 -19.79
N GLU A 86 -13.05 4.14 -19.38
CA GLU A 86 -13.56 3.11 -20.28
C GLU A 86 -14.60 3.67 -21.26
N GLN A 87 -15.45 4.59 -20.79
CA GLN A 87 -16.50 5.21 -21.60
C GLN A 87 -16.01 6.43 -22.40
N ASP A 88 -15.03 7.15 -21.86
CA ASP A 88 -14.48 8.37 -22.45
C ASP A 88 -12.97 8.48 -22.16
N PRO A 89 -12.13 7.70 -22.87
CA PRO A 89 -10.69 7.63 -22.62
C PRO A 89 -9.97 8.97 -22.77
N LYS A 90 -10.56 9.89 -23.55
CA LYS A 90 -9.97 11.20 -23.85
C LYS A 90 -10.61 12.34 -23.06
N LEU A 91 -11.62 12.04 -22.23
CA LEU A 91 -12.41 13.03 -21.49
C LEU A 91 -12.99 14.13 -22.41
N GLU A 92 -13.49 13.73 -23.59
CA GLU A 92 -14.05 14.60 -24.62
C GLU A 92 -15.55 14.90 -24.41
N ARG A 93 -16.23 14.14 -23.54
CA ARG A 93 -17.64 14.39 -23.23
C ARG A 93 -17.77 15.67 -22.41
N PRO A 94 -18.81 16.48 -22.65
CA PRO A 94 -19.05 17.72 -21.91
C PRO A 94 -19.07 17.52 -20.39
N ASP A 95 -19.64 16.40 -19.94
CA ASP A 95 -19.78 16.04 -18.52
C ASP A 95 -18.41 15.83 -17.83
N ASN A 96 -17.37 15.48 -18.62
CA ASN A 96 -16.02 15.16 -18.12
C ASN A 96 -15.04 16.35 -18.26
N HIS A 97 -15.44 17.48 -18.82
CA HIS A 97 -14.57 18.63 -19.03
C HIS A 97 -14.00 19.22 -17.73
N ALA A 98 -14.77 19.19 -16.64
CA ALA A 98 -14.29 19.62 -15.32
C ALA A 98 -13.14 18.73 -14.82
N ILE A 99 -13.26 17.41 -15.01
CA ILE A 99 -12.23 16.42 -14.66
C ILE A 99 -10.97 16.67 -15.50
N LEU A 100 -11.14 16.84 -16.82
CA LEU A 100 -10.02 17.13 -17.72
C LEU A 100 -9.27 18.41 -17.33
N THR A 101 -10.00 19.46 -16.95
CA THR A 101 -9.42 20.73 -16.50
C THR A 101 -8.59 20.52 -15.22
N GLN A 102 -9.11 19.76 -14.26
CA GLN A 102 -8.41 19.45 -13.03
C GLN A 102 -7.18 18.55 -13.26
N VAL A 103 -7.29 17.52 -14.10
CA VAL A 103 -6.13 16.66 -14.43
C VAL A 103 -5.02 17.45 -15.12
N ARG A 104 -5.38 18.42 -15.98
CA ARG A 104 -4.41 19.32 -16.61
C ARG A 104 -3.73 20.26 -15.62
N SER A 105 -4.43 20.70 -14.56
CA SER A 105 -3.86 21.58 -13.53
C SER A 105 -2.82 20.87 -12.66
N LEU A 106 -2.92 19.54 -12.52
CA LEU A 106 -2.01 18.72 -11.71
C LEU A 106 -0.62 18.45 -12.36
N LYS A 107 -0.40 18.79 -13.63
CA LYS A 107 0.82 18.43 -14.41
C LYS A 107 2.15 19.08 -13.98
N LYS A 108 2.26 19.70 -12.79
CA LYS A 108 3.50 20.36 -12.32
C LYS A 108 4.25 19.69 -11.17
N SER A 109 3.71 18.66 -10.53
CA SER A 109 4.42 17.91 -9.49
C SER A 109 4.52 16.43 -9.87
N VAL A 110 5.39 16.13 -10.83
CA VAL A 110 5.66 14.74 -11.22
C VAL A 110 6.45 14.08 -10.09
N VAL A 111 5.75 13.26 -9.30
CA VAL A 111 6.36 12.20 -8.49
C VAL A 111 7.19 11.34 -9.44
N ASN A 112 8.49 11.29 -9.18
CA ASN A 112 9.42 10.55 -10.00
C ASN A 112 9.37 9.06 -9.62
N TRP A 113 8.53 8.31 -10.34
CA TRP A 113 8.39 6.85 -10.21
C TRP A 113 9.65 6.07 -10.57
N SER A 114 10.69 6.70 -11.14
CA SER A 114 11.97 6.04 -11.44
C SER A 114 12.84 5.77 -10.21
N ARG A 115 12.38 6.12 -9.00
CA ARG A 115 13.13 5.95 -7.74
C ARG A 115 12.69 4.76 -6.90
N ILE A 116 11.70 3.98 -7.35
CA ILE A 116 11.31 2.75 -6.68
C ILE A 116 11.82 1.59 -7.55
N SER A 117 13.07 1.19 -7.30
CA SER A 117 13.66 -0.06 -7.75
C SER A 117 14.45 -0.69 -6.61
#